data_AF-A0A944C5S9-F1
#
_entry.id   AF-A0A944C5S9-F1
#
_cell.length_a   1.000
_cell.length_b   1.000
_cell.length_c   1.000
_cell.angle_alpha   90.00
_cell.angle_beta   90.00
_cell.angle_gamma   90.00
#
_symmetry.space_group_name_H-M   'P 1'
#
loop_
_entity.id
_entity.type
_entity.pdbx_description
1 polymer ?
#
loop_
_entity_poly.entity_id
_entity_poly.type
_entity_poly.pdbx_seq_one_letter_code
_entity_poly.pdbx_strand_id
1 'polypeptide(L)'
;STVQEESSTPSSTSASEEKPQVNNSAKLGEFKQTATISETVMVDENDVKITATGLNYQNYAFELELLIENNSTKDLSFVSGSMGYCCNSINGIMVSEGYFNCDVPAGKKATDNIHFNYNGLMLYGINELADIEIGFDISDDDYNHTYTGPRQVKTSVSDSFNYGENRYQATINSDESKNTYNYTIEHFKAEDLYNENEIKVVSAAVMTNKDGNKALLLETVNNSSEQINLVTSRIGINGLLVQNADWSYDLINPGKTCIVDIDLSKILRDSYWDIYGINDIGELSLELTAKRSDGSVITDAKPIAVKINDSNAKFDASGNEVYSGNGIRIISKGVVESGLDYSKNMYAMFVIENTNSERITVDDVYNSLSVNGFVCDYSFPNTTIEANGYAMLEVTLRESSLESNKISAASDITEMEVSVDIKNGSDKLDSPIITVKY
;
A
#
# COMPACT_ATOMS: atom_id res chain seq x y z
N SER A 1 71.05 20.76 23.52
CA SER A 1 71.29 20.67 22.08
C SER A 1 70.17 19.85 21.46
N THR A 2 69.53 20.46 20.48
CA THR A 2 68.26 20.14 19.85
C THR A 2 68.28 18.77 19.15
N VAL A 3 67.20 18.00 19.29
CA VAL A 3 66.85 16.93 18.35
C VAL A 3 65.49 17.30 17.77
N GLN A 4 65.47 17.51 16.46
CA GLN A 4 64.28 17.72 15.63
C GLN A 4 64.21 16.54 14.65
N GLU A 5 62.98 16.10 14.42
CA GLU A 5 62.55 15.01 13.54
C GLU A 5 62.95 15.20 12.08
N GLU A 6 63.05 14.10 11.33
CA GLU A 6 62.12 13.85 10.22
C GLU A 6 62.25 12.44 9.59
N SER A 7 61.08 11.82 9.40
CA SER A 7 60.65 11.08 8.20
C SER A 7 61.46 9.85 7.71
N SER A 8 60.88 8.66 7.89
CA SER A 8 60.80 7.65 6.82
C SER A 8 59.61 6.70 7.01
N THR A 9 58.70 6.72 6.05
CA THR A 9 57.60 5.76 5.86
C THR A 9 58.11 4.34 5.58
N PRO A 10 57.50 3.30 6.17
CA PRO A 10 57.55 1.97 5.60
C PRO A 10 56.24 1.60 4.90
N SER A 11 56.41 1.18 3.65
CA SER A 11 55.50 0.37 2.84
C SER A 11 54.80 -0.70 3.67
N SER A 12 53.47 -0.71 3.65
CA SER A 12 52.66 -1.83 4.14
C SER A 12 52.04 -2.57 2.96
N THR A 13 52.23 -3.88 3.02
CA THR A 13 51.87 -4.93 2.08
C THR A 13 50.40 -4.84 1.65
N SER A 14 50.16 -4.75 0.35
CA SER A 14 48.84 -4.94 -0.25
C SER A 14 48.39 -6.38 -0.05
N ALA A 15 47.55 -6.63 0.96
CA ALA A 15 46.67 -7.77 0.98
C ALA A 15 45.63 -7.52 -0.11
N SER A 16 45.77 -8.21 -1.23
CA SER A 16 44.72 -8.31 -2.23
C SER A 16 43.54 -9.05 -1.58
N GLU A 17 42.55 -8.30 -1.13
CA GLU A 17 41.22 -8.86 -0.89
C GLU A 17 40.72 -9.43 -2.22
N GLU A 18 40.58 -10.75 -2.25
CA GLU A 18 39.88 -11.45 -3.32
C GLU A 18 38.52 -10.80 -3.50
N LYS A 19 38.29 -10.22 -4.68
CA LYS A 19 36.95 -9.89 -5.14
C LYS A 19 36.07 -11.13 -4.97
N PRO A 20 34.89 -11.04 -4.33
CA PRO A 20 33.92 -12.12 -4.36
C PRO A 20 33.69 -12.50 -5.81
N GLN A 21 33.91 -13.79 -6.08
CA GLN A 21 33.66 -14.39 -7.38
C GLN A 21 32.22 -14.13 -7.82
N VAL A 22 32.05 -14.01 -9.14
CA VAL A 22 30.74 -13.95 -9.81
C VAL A 22 29.91 -15.15 -9.33
N ASN A 23 28.93 -14.92 -8.45
CA ASN A 23 27.94 -15.94 -8.13
C ASN A 23 27.08 -16.13 -9.39
N ASN A 24 27.07 -17.35 -9.93
CA ASN A 24 26.00 -17.85 -10.79
C ASN A 24 24.71 -17.87 -9.95
N SER A 25 24.12 -16.71 -9.69
CA SER A 25 22.90 -16.57 -8.90
C SER A 25 21.77 -17.28 -9.65
N ALA A 26 21.24 -18.37 -9.09
CA ALA A 26 20.08 -19.05 -9.63
C ALA A 26 18.95 -18.02 -9.84
N LYS A 27 18.22 -18.14 -10.95
CA LYS A 27 17.09 -17.30 -11.32
C LYS A 27 15.82 -18.13 -11.26
N LEU A 28 14.70 -17.49 -11.01
CA LEU A 28 13.38 -18.12 -11.07
C LEU A 28 13.19 -18.77 -12.45
N GLY A 29 12.66 -20.00 -12.47
CA GLY A 29 12.36 -20.69 -13.72
C GLY A 29 11.28 -19.97 -14.53
N GLU A 30 11.12 -20.29 -15.80
CA GLU A 30 10.12 -19.64 -16.68
C GLU A 30 8.69 -20.05 -16.32
N PHE A 31 7.72 -19.21 -16.73
CA PHE A 31 6.30 -19.52 -16.63
C PHE A 31 5.94 -20.72 -17.52
N LYS A 32 5.19 -21.70 -17.00
CA LYS A 32 4.79 -22.89 -17.76
C LYS A 32 3.66 -22.58 -18.73
N GLN A 33 3.97 -22.62 -20.02
CA GLN A 33 3.04 -22.31 -21.12
C GLN A 33 2.34 -23.57 -21.68
N THR A 34 1.91 -24.49 -20.81
CA THR A 34 1.37 -25.80 -21.22
C THR A 34 -0.11 -25.97 -20.95
N ALA A 35 -0.70 -25.13 -20.10
CA ALA A 35 -2.11 -25.23 -19.77
C ALA A 35 -2.97 -24.84 -20.98
N THR A 36 -4.10 -25.51 -21.13
CA THR A 36 -5.10 -25.24 -22.17
C THR A 36 -6.47 -25.19 -21.52
N ILE A 37 -7.43 -24.53 -22.16
CA ILE A 37 -8.83 -24.53 -21.73
C ILE A 37 -9.70 -25.15 -22.82
N SER A 38 -10.81 -25.76 -22.43
CA SER A 38 -11.92 -25.98 -23.35
C SER A 38 -12.76 -24.71 -23.41
N GLU A 39 -13.48 -24.49 -24.53
CA GLU A 39 -14.44 -23.39 -24.60
C GLU A 39 -15.38 -23.44 -23.40
N THR A 40 -15.43 -22.37 -22.63
CA THR A 40 -16.15 -22.29 -21.36
C THR A 40 -17.05 -21.08 -21.37
N VAL A 41 -18.37 -21.30 -21.28
CA VAL A 41 -19.34 -20.22 -21.13
C VAL A 41 -19.27 -19.70 -19.70
N MET A 42 -18.77 -18.48 -19.54
CA MET A 42 -18.57 -17.82 -18.25
C MET A 42 -19.83 -17.08 -17.77
N VAL A 43 -20.56 -16.49 -18.73
CA VAL A 43 -21.80 -15.72 -18.51
C VAL A 43 -22.79 -16.14 -19.59
N ASP A 44 -24.04 -16.40 -19.21
CA ASP A 44 -25.18 -16.66 -20.11
C ASP A 44 -26.47 -16.24 -19.39
N GLU A 45 -26.66 -14.93 -19.26
CA GLU A 45 -27.77 -14.31 -18.52
C GLU A 45 -28.04 -12.91 -19.08
N ASN A 46 -29.28 -12.42 -18.94
CA ASN A 46 -29.68 -11.06 -19.34
C ASN A 46 -29.33 -10.68 -20.79
N ASP A 47 -29.58 -11.60 -21.74
CA ASP A 47 -29.25 -11.46 -23.16
C ASP A 47 -27.75 -11.23 -23.46
N VAL A 48 -26.88 -11.46 -22.48
CA VAL A 48 -25.43 -11.42 -22.63
C VAL A 48 -24.88 -12.84 -22.54
N LYS A 49 -23.93 -13.15 -23.42
CA LYS A 49 -23.13 -14.36 -23.30
C LYS A 49 -21.64 -14.04 -23.46
N ILE A 50 -20.82 -14.53 -22.52
CA ILE A 50 -19.37 -14.39 -22.55
C ILE A 50 -18.77 -15.79 -22.48
N THR A 51 -17.91 -16.12 -23.44
CA THR A 51 -17.27 -17.44 -23.55
C THR A 51 -15.76 -17.26 -23.58
N ALA A 52 -15.03 -17.91 -22.68
CA ALA A 52 -13.59 -18.07 -22.80
C ALA A 52 -13.28 -19.13 -23.87
N THR A 53 -12.53 -18.77 -24.90
CA THR A 53 -12.30 -19.61 -26.08
C THR A 53 -10.93 -20.25 -26.13
N GLY A 54 -9.93 -19.62 -25.50
CA GLY A 54 -8.55 -20.10 -25.54
C GLY A 54 -7.61 -19.39 -24.57
N LEU A 55 -6.40 -19.93 -24.49
CA LEU A 55 -5.25 -19.28 -23.87
C LEU A 55 -4.19 -19.07 -24.95
N ASN A 56 -3.68 -17.85 -25.06
CA ASN A 56 -2.61 -17.51 -25.96
C ASN A 56 -1.38 -17.05 -25.17
N TYR A 57 -0.24 -17.74 -25.33
CA TYR A 57 0.98 -17.44 -24.58
C TYR A 57 1.89 -16.52 -25.36
N GLN A 58 2.21 -15.38 -24.76
CA GLN A 58 3.15 -14.39 -25.29
C GLN A 58 4.48 -14.48 -24.53
N ASN A 59 5.46 -13.66 -24.92
CA ASN A 59 6.80 -13.66 -24.32
C ASN A 59 6.80 -13.23 -22.84
N TYR A 60 5.92 -12.32 -22.45
CA TYR A 60 5.93 -11.69 -21.12
C TYR A 60 4.58 -11.80 -20.39
N ALA A 61 3.61 -12.47 -21.00
CA ALA A 61 2.25 -12.55 -20.54
C ALA A 61 1.50 -13.69 -21.21
N PHE A 62 0.34 -14.07 -20.67
CA PHE A 62 -0.65 -14.83 -21.42
C PHE A 62 -1.92 -13.99 -21.60
N GLU A 63 -2.71 -14.39 -22.59
CA GLU A 63 -3.99 -13.79 -22.95
C GLU A 63 -5.10 -14.84 -22.77
N LEU A 64 -6.14 -14.49 -22.02
CA LEU A 64 -7.39 -15.24 -22.00
C LEU A 64 -8.29 -14.71 -23.12
N GLU A 65 -8.52 -15.51 -24.15
CA GLU A 65 -9.35 -15.13 -25.30
C GLU A 65 -10.83 -15.26 -24.98
N LEU A 66 -11.62 -14.25 -25.35
CA LEU A 66 -13.04 -14.17 -25.10
C LEU A 66 -13.84 -13.96 -26.40
N LEU A 67 -14.99 -14.62 -26.48
CA LEU A 67 -16.10 -14.27 -27.36
C LEU A 67 -17.21 -13.62 -26.53
N ILE A 68 -17.60 -12.42 -26.90
CA ILE A 68 -18.62 -11.62 -26.22
C ILE A 68 -19.79 -11.45 -27.17
N GLU A 69 -20.98 -11.79 -26.70
CA GLU A 69 -22.23 -11.73 -27.45
C GLU A 69 -23.21 -10.85 -26.70
N ASN A 70 -23.49 -9.66 -27.24
CA ASN A 70 -24.55 -8.79 -26.76
C ASN A 70 -25.80 -9.07 -27.60
N ASN A 71 -26.68 -9.93 -27.10
CA ASN A 71 -27.96 -10.24 -27.72
C ASN A 71 -29.09 -9.31 -27.22
N SER A 72 -28.77 -8.32 -26.39
CA SER A 72 -29.72 -7.34 -25.88
C SER A 72 -30.09 -6.31 -26.95
N THR A 73 -31.04 -5.42 -26.59
CA THR A 73 -31.44 -4.29 -27.43
C THR A 73 -30.65 -3.01 -27.18
N LYS A 74 -29.66 -3.02 -26.28
CA LYS A 74 -28.84 -1.87 -25.92
C LYS A 74 -27.39 -2.10 -26.32
N ASP A 75 -26.67 -1.04 -26.61
CA ASP A 75 -25.21 -1.09 -26.71
C ASP A 75 -24.66 -1.27 -25.28
N LEU A 76 -23.63 -2.09 -25.13
CA LEU A 76 -23.08 -2.45 -23.81
C LEU A 76 -21.56 -2.35 -23.82
N SER A 77 -21.01 -1.84 -22.72
CA SER A 77 -19.58 -1.85 -22.39
C SER A 77 -19.29 -2.96 -21.39
N PHE A 78 -18.23 -3.72 -21.65
CA PHE A 78 -17.79 -4.86 -20.83
C PHE A 78 -16.40 -4.57 -20.27
N VAL A 79 -16.27 -4.51 -18.94
CA VAL A 79 -15.03 -4.14 -18.26
C VAL A 79 -14.62 -5.21 -17.23
N SER A 80 -13.33 -5.51 -17.14
CA SER A 80 -12.74 -6.30 -16.05
C SER A 80 -11.42 -5.67 -15.59
N GLY A 81 -10.93 -6.07 -14.41
CA GLY A 81 -9.62 -5.64 -13.89
C GLY A 81 -9.45 -4.12 -13.80
N SER A 82 -10.53 -3.39 -13.55
CA SER A 82 -10.49 -1.93 -13.42
C SER A 82 -10.32 -1.52 -11.96
N MET A 83 -9.93 -0.27 -11.73
CA MET A 83 -9.83 0.30 -10.38
C MET A 83 -11.17 0.30 -9.63
N GLY A 84 -12.30 0.35 -10.36
CA GLY A 84 -13.64 0.33 -9.76
C GLY A 84 -14.21 -1.07 -9.54
N TYR A 85 -13.69 -2.08 -10.26
CA TYR A 85 -14.15 -3.46 -10.15
C TYR A 85 -13.08 -4.43 -10.64
N CYS A 86 -12.43 -5.09 -9.68
CA CYS A 86 -11.52 -6.21 -9.91
C CYS A 86 -11.78 -7.29 -8.86
N CYS A 87 -12.28 -8.44 -9.29
CA CYS A 87 -12.41 -9.63 -8.45
C CYS A 87 -11.72 -10.84 -9.10
N ASN A 88 -10.67 -10.57 -9.88
CA ASN A 88 -9.95 -11.58 -10.63
C ASN A 88 -9.07 -12.41 -9.69
N SER A 89 -9.00 -13.72 -9.94
CA SER A 89 -8.09 -14.62 -9.22
C SER A 89 -7.50 -15.67 -10.14
N ILE A 90 -6.27 -16.11 -9.84
CA ILE A 90 -5.60 -17.21 -10.54
C ILE A 90 -5.05 -18.17 -9.49
N ASN A 91 -5.36 -19.46 -9.63
CA ASN A 91 -4.94 -20.52 -8.71
C ASN A 91 -5.30 -20.24 -7.24
N GLY A 92 -6.42 -19.56 -6.99
CA GLY A 92 -6.85 -19.18 -5.65
C GLY A 92 -6.25 -17.89 -5.09
N ILE A 93 -5.36 -17.20 -5.83
CA ILE A 93 -4.75 -15.93 -5.41
C ILE A 93 -5.40 -14.78 -6.17
N MET A 94 -5.88 -13.76 -5.45
CA MET A 94 -6.39 -12.52 -6.03
C MET A 94 -5.29 -11.81 -6.81
N VAL A 95 -5.62 -11.35 -8.02
CA VAL A 95 -4.69 -10.61 -8.89
C VAL A 95 -5.30 -9.27 -9.27
N SER A 96 -4.49 -8.21 -9.20
CA SER A 96 -4.89 -6.87 -9.63
C SER A 96 -4.85 -6.70 -11.16
N GLU A 97 -4.25 -7.66 -11.86
CA GLU A 97 -4.14 -7.68 -13.32
C GLU A 97 -5.43 -8.17 -14.01
N GLY A 98 -5.40 -8.16 -15.35
CA GLY A 98 -6.52 -8.56 -16.18
C GLY A 98 -7.47 -7.42 -16.53
N TYR A 99 -6.93 -6.21 -16.72
CA TYR A 99 -7.71 -5.11 -17.28
C TYR A 99 -8.22 -5.48 -18.67
N PHE A 100 -9.49 -5.19 -18.88
CA PHE A 100 -10.20 -5.49 -20.11
C PHE A 100 -11.30 -4.45 -20.30
N ASN A 101 -11.50 -3.99 -21.53
CA ASN A 101 -12.60 -3.09 -21.90
C ASN A 101 -13.00 -3.31 -23.35
N CYS A 102 -14.26 -3.66 -23.59
CA CYS A 102 -14.81 -3.88 -24.93
C CYS A 102 -16.24 -3.35 -25.03
N ASP A 103 -16.51 -2.53 -26.04
CA ASP A 103 -17.85 -2.06 -26.37
C ASP A 103 -18.46 -2.95 -27.46
N VAL A 104 -19.65 -3.49 -27.20
CA VAL A 104 -20.37 -4.37 -28.14
C VAL A 104 -21.76 -3.80 -28.40
N PRO A 105 -22.06 -3.35 -29.63
CA PRO A 105 -23.38 -2.85 -29.97
C PRO A 105 -24.48 -3.91 -29.84
N ALA A 106 -25.73 -3.45 -29.72
CA ALA A 106 -26.92 -4.29 -29.62
C ALA A 106 -27.00 -5.33 -30.75
N GLY A 107 -27.24 -6.59 -30.37
CA GLY A 107 -27.32 -7.73 -31.30
C GLY A 107 -26.01 -8.07 -32.02
N LYS A 108 -24.85 -7.61 -31.52
CA LYS A 108 -23.52 -7.88 -32.11
C LYS A 108 -22.67 -8.79 -31.23
N LYS A 109 -21.55 -9.21 -31.80
CA LYS A 109 -20.52 -10.01 -31.14
C LYS A 109 -19.16 -9.36 -31.34
N ALA A 110 -18.28 -9.53 -30.37
CA ALA A 110 -16.88 -9.14 -30.44
C ALA A 110 -16.00 -10.28 -29.92
N THR A 111 -14.76 -10.31 -30.38
CA THR A 111 -13.71 -11.16 -29.82
C THR A 111 -12.62 -10.27 -29.29
N ASP A 112 -12.14 -10.55 -28.09
CA ASP A 112 -11.10 -9.76 -27.44
C ASP A 112 -10.35 -10.63 -26.43
N ASN A 113 -9.35 -10.09 -25.75
CA ASN A 113 -8.55 -10.84 -24.79
C ASN A 113 -8.25 -10.06 -23.52
N ILE A 114 -8.03 -10.80 -22.43
CA ILE A 114 -7.57 -10.28 -21.15
C ILE A 114 -6.10 -10.63 -20.97
N HIS A 115 -5.27 -9.63 -20.69
CA HIS A 115 -3.82 -9.77 -20.59
C HIS A 115 -3.34 -9.92 -19.13
N PHE A 116 -2.47 -10.90 -18.88
CA PHE A 116 -1.85 -11.15 -17.58
C PHE A 116 -0.33 -11.30 -17.71
N ASN A 117 0.42 -10.40 -17.07
CA ASN A 117 1.87 -10.33 -17.05
C ASN A 117 2.49 -11.42 -16.18
N TYR A 118 3.52 -12.09 -16.69
CA TYR A 118 4.19 -13.14 -15.93
C TYR A 118 4.91 -12.63 -14.68
N ASN A 119 5.45 -11.41 -14.68
CA ASN A 119 6.25 -10.93 -13.55
C ASN A 119 5.41 -10.80 -12.27
N GLY A 120 4.20 -10.26 -12.36
CA GLY A 120 3.29 -10.12 -11.22
C GLY A 120 2.86 -11.49 -10.69
N LEU A 121 2.42 -12.37 -11.59
CA LEU A 121 1.98 -13.73 -11.25
C LEU A 121 3.08 -14.57 -10.61
N MET A 122 4.27 -14.56 -11.21
CA MET A 122 5.39 -15.36 -10.74
C MET A 122 5.88 -14.88 -9.38
N LEU A 123 5.83 -13.58 -9.07
CA LEU A 123 6.13 -13.06 -7.73
C LEU A 123 5.16 -13.62 -6.67
N TYR A 124 3.90 -13.86 -7.04
CA TYR A 124 2.91 -14.51 -6.18
C TYR A 124 3.03 -16.05 -6.13
N GLY A 125 4.07 -16.62 -6.77
CA GLY A 125 4.26 -18.07 -6.85
C GLY A 125 3.36 -18.77 -7.86
N ILE A 126 2.72 -18.01 -8.75
CA ILE A 126 1.89 -18.53 -9.85
C ILE A 126 2.80 -18.73 -11.07
N ASN A 127 3.26 -19.96 -11.28
CA ASN A 127 4.13 -20.33 -12.40
C ASN A 127 3.47 -21.27 -13.43
N GLU A 128 2.21 -21.64 -13.20
CA GLU A 128 1.37 -22.44 -14.10
C GLU A 128 -0.09 -22.07 -13.87
N LEU A 129 -0.98 -22.38 -14.81
CA LEU A 129 -2.40 -22.01 -14.74
C LEU A 129 -3.27 -23.23 -14.45
N ALA A 130 -3.89 -23.29 -13.28
CA ALA A 130 -4.83 -24.33 -12.88
C ALA A 130 -6.28 -23.86 -13.05
N ASP A 131 -6.60 -22.67 -12.53
CA ASP A 131 -7.88 -22.02 -12.74
C ASP A 131 -7.72 -20.48 -12.78
N ILE A 132 -8.63 -19.85 -13.52
CA ILE A 132 -8.70 -18.41 -13.71
C ILE A 132 -10.14 -18.00 -13.39
N GLU A 133 -10.32 -16.99 -12.55
CA GLU A 133 -11.62 -16.39 -12.27
C GLU A 133 -11.61 -14.94 -12.69
N ILE A 134 -12.63 -14.53 -13.46
CA ILE A 134 -12.78 -13.17 -13.97
C ILE A 134 -14.14 -12.63 -13.58
N GLY A 135 -14.17 -11.39 -13.09
CA GLY A 135 -15.41 -10.64 -12.95
C GLY A 135 -15.58 -9.62 -14.08
N PHE A 136 -16.79 -9.52 -14.60
CA PHE A 136 -17.19 -8.49 -15.57
C PHE A 136 -18.16 -7.47 -14.94
N ASP A 137 -17.84 -6.19 -15.12
CA ASP A 137 -18.76 -5.05 -14.99
C ASP A 137 -19.33 -4.77 -16.39
N ILE A 138 -20.64 -4.91 -16.53
CA ILE A 138 -21.37 -4.69 -17.78
C ILE A 138 -22.26 -3.48 -17.59
N SER A 139 -22.12 -2.48 -18.45
CA SER A 139 -22.89 -1.23 -18.37
C SER A 139 -23.47 -0.82 -19.70
N ASP A 140 -24.60 -0.11 -19.65
CA ASP A 140 -25.18 0.60 -20.80
C ASP A 140 -24.78 2.08 -20.79
N ASP A 141 -25.20 2.83 -21.83
CA ASP A 141 -24.91 4.27 -21.97
C ASP A 141 -25.46 5.15 -20.83
N ASP A 142 -26.43 4.63 -20.06
CA ASP A 142 -27.02 5.32 -18.91
C ASP A 142 -26.27 4.97 -17.60
N TYR A 143 -25.15 4.24 -17.67
CA TYR A 143 -24.36 3.75 -16.55
C TYR A 143 -25.14 2.84 -15.60
N ASN A 144 -26.05 2.02 -16.13
CA ASN A 144 -26.67 0.95 -15.35
C ASN A 144 -25.72 -0.25 -15.32
N HIS A 145 -25.08 -0.48 -14.17
CA HIS A 145 -24.09 -1.54 -13.99
C HIS A 145 -24.71 -2.89 -13.60
N THR A 146 -24.19 -3.96 -14.20
CA THR A 146 -24.41 -5.35 -13.79
C THR A 146 -23.07 -6.01 -13.53
N TYR A 147 -22.83 -6.39 -12.27
CA TYR A 147 -21.62 -7.10 -11.85
C TYR A 147 -21.85 -8.59 -11.83
N THR A 148 -21.04 -9.34 -12.57
CA THR A 148 -21.23 -10.79 -12.74
C THR A 148 -20.67 -11.64 -11.60
N GLY A 149 -19.87 -11.05 -10.69
CA GLY A 149 -19.03 -11.80 -9.75
C GLY A 149 -17.92 -12.61 -10.47
N PRO A 150 -17.06 -13.30 -9.72
CA PRO A 150 -16.01 -14.13 -10.32
C PRO A 150 -16.61 -15.32 -11.09
N ARG A 151 -16.25 -15.46 -12.37
CA ARG A 151 -16.62 -16.59 -13.23
C ARG A 151 -15.39 -17.44 -13.53
N GLN A 152 -15.46 -18.72 -13.16
CA GLN A 152 -14.32 -19.63 -13.22
C GLN A 152 -14.13 -20.27 -14.61
N VAL A 153 -12.88 -20.36 -15.03
CA VAL A 153 -12.39 -21.18 -16.14
C VAL A 153 -11.32 -22.12 -15.59
N LYS A 154 -11.57 -23.43 -15.71
CA LYS A 154 -10.57 -24.45 -15.34
C LYS A 154 -9.69 -24.79 -16.54
N THR A 155 -8.41 -25.01 -16.30
CA THR A 155 -7.47 -25.46 -17.32
C THR A 155 -7.29 -26.98 -17.28
N SER A 156 -6.56 -27.51 -18.25
CA SER A 156 -6.08 -28.89 -18.29
C SER A 156 -5.14 -29.29 -17.13
N VAL A 157 -4.65 -28.33 -16.33
CA VAL A 157 -3.79 -28.59 -15.16
C VAL A 157 -4.60 -28.70 -13.86
N SER A 158 -5.83 -28.17 -13.84
CA SER A 158 -6.67 -28.00 -12.64
C SER A 158 -6.75 -29.23 -11.72
N ASP A 159 -7.03 -30.41 -12.27
CA ASP A 159 -7.23 -31.65 -11.50
C ASP A 159 -5.96 -32.16 -10.80
N SER A 160 -4.78 -31.76 -11.29
CA SER A 160 -3.47 -32.17 -10.77
C SER A 160 -2.81 -31.12 -9.88
N PHE A 161 -3.38 -29.91 -9.81
CA PHE A 161 -2.79 -28.80 -9.09
C PHE A 161 -2.98 -28.94 -7.57
N ASN A 162 -1.90 -28.75 -6.81
CA ASN A 162 -1.93 -28.84 -5.36
C ASN A 162 -2.18 -27.47 -4.72
N TYR A 163 -3.45 -27.08 -4.54
CA TYR A 163 -3.81 -25.79 -3.91
C TYR A 163 -3.33 -25.62 -2.46
N GLY A 164 -2.98 -26.71 -1.76
CA GLY A 164 -2.51 -26.66 -0.37
C GLY A 164 -1.01 -26.38 -0.22
N GLU A 165 -0.26 -26.24 -1.32
CA GLU A 165 1.17 -25.91 -1.27
C GLU A 165 1.38 -24.40 -1.18
N ASN A 166 2.18 -23.97 -0.20
CA ASN A 166 2.49 -22.55 0.08
C ASN A 166 3.45 -21.95 -0.96
N ARG A 167 3.01 -21.89 -2.23
CA ARG A 167 3.83 -21.40 -3.35
C ARG A 167 4.26 -19.95 -3.18
N TYR A 168 3.37 -19.07 -2.71
CA TYR A 168 3.71 -17.68 -2.45
C TYR A 168 4.88 -17.55 -1.47
N GLN A 169 4.74 -18.14 -0.27
CA GLN A 169 5.77 -18.09 0.77
C GLN A 169 7.11 -18.69 0.29
N ALA A 170 7.06 -19.81 -0.44
CA ALA A 170 8.25 -20.41 -1.01
C ALA A 170 8.92 -19.49 -2.04
N THR A 171 8.15 -18.85 -2.91
CA THR A 171 8.68 -17.96 -3.94
C THR A 171 9.21 -16.65 -3.38
N ILE A 172 8.42 -15.94 -2.56
CA ILE A 172 8.78 -14.61 -2.04
C ILE A 172 10.10 -14.64 -1.26
N ASN A 173 10.38 -15.76 -0.59
CA ASN A 173 11.58 -15.93 0.19
C ASN A 173 12.73 -16.66 -0.54
N SER A 174 12.54 -17.12 -1.78
CA SER A 174 13.59 -17.81 -2.55
C SER A 174 14.68 -16.85 -3.04
N ASP A 175 15.92 -17.34 -3.08
CA ASP A 175 17.04 -16.58 -3.66
C ASP A 175 16.82 -16.37 -5.15
N GLU A 176 16.23 -17.35 -5.83
CA GLU A 176 15.87 -17.31 -7.25
C GLU A 176 14.97 -16.11 -7.58
N SER A 177 13.91 -15.91 -6.81
CA SER A 177 12.98 -14.79 -7.00
C SER A 177 13.63 -13.45 -6.66
N LYS A 178 14.31 -13.37 -5.51
CA LYS A 178 15.08 -12.18 -5.08
C LYS A 178 16.07 -11.75 -6.16
N ASN A 179 16.80 -12.71 -6.74
CA ASN A 179 17.74 -12.46 -7.82
C ASN A 179 17.04 -12.06 -9.13
N THR A 180 15.93 -12.70 -9.49
CA THR A 180 15.21 -12.38 -10.74
C THR A 180 14.67 -10.95 -10.73
N TYR A 181 14.06 -10.53 -9.63
CA TYR A 181 13.37 -9.23 -9.52
C TYR A 181 14.20 -8.16 -8.80
N ASN A 182 15.40 -8.51 -8.33
CA ASN A 182 16.33 -7.64 -7.59
C ASN A 182 15.70 -6.98 -6.36
N TYR A 183 14.95 -7.74 -5.56
CA TYR A 183 14.44 -7.29 -4.26
C TYR A 183 15.18 -7.98 -3.12
N THR A 184 15.10 -7.39 -1.93
CA THR A 184 15.51 -8.01 -0.67
C THR A 184 14.31 -8.18 0.26
N ILE A 185 14.43 -9.11 1.20
CA ILE A 185 13.44 -9.36 2.25
C ILE A 185 14.14 -9.09 3.58
N GLU A 186 13.74 -8.01 4.24
CA GLU A 186 14.26 -7.61 5.55
C GLU A 186 13.60 -8.43 6.66
N HIS A 187 12.33 -8.79 6.47
CA HIS A 187 11.58 -9.61 7.38
C HIS A 187 10.70 -10.57 6.60
N PHE A 188 10.63 -11.83 7.01
CA PHE A 188 9.60 -12.76 6.58
C PHE A 188 9.27 -13.69 7.73
N LYS A 189 7.98 -13.86 7.99
CA LYS A 189 7.50 -14.80 8.99
C LYS A 189 6.13 -15.35 8.59
N ALA A 190 6.00 -16.67 8.63
CA ALA A 190 4.71 -17.33 8.64
C ALA A 190 4.17 -17.26 10.08
N GLU A 191 3.11 -16.49 10.28
CA GLU A 191 2.50 -16.25 11.58
C GLU A 191 1.05 -15.80 11.44
N ASP A 192 0.24 -16.19 12.42
CA ASP A 192 -1.16 -15.77 12.51
C ASP A 192 -1.23 -14.38 13.18
N LEU A 193 -1.18 -13.32 12.38
CA LEU A 193 -1.26 -11.93 12.87
C LEU A 193 -2.70 -11.47 13.11
N TYR A 194 -3.62 -12.03 12.34
CA TYR A 194 -5.04 -11.69 12.37
C TYR A 194 -5.85 -12.97 12.17
N ASN A 195 -6.96 -13.10 12.89
CA ASN A 195 -7.88 -14.23 12.78
C ASN A 195 -9.23 -13.79 13.35
N GLU A 196 -10.07 -13.21 12.51
CA GLU A 196 -11.41 -12.73 12.87
C GLU A 196 -12.38 -13.10 11.75
N ASN A 197 -13.56 -13.59 12.12
CA ASN A 197 -14.62 -13.96 11.17
C ASN A 197 -14.12 -14.79 9.96
N GLU A 198 -13.29 -15.80 10.24
CA GLU A 198 -12.69 -16.73 9.24
C GLU A 198 -11.69 -16.09 8.27
N ILE A 199 -11.35 -14.81 8.48
CA ILE A 199 -10.34 -14.07 7.74
C ILE A 199 -9.04 -14.11 8.53
N LYS A 200 -7.94 -14.47 7.86
CA LYS A 200 -6.65 -14.68 8.51
C LYS A 200 -5.53 -13.96 7.78
N VAL A 201 -4.62 -13.35 8.52
CA VAL A 201 -3.29 -12.98 7.99
C VAL A 201 -2.32 -14.07 8.46
N VAL A 202 -1.75 -14.81 7.51
CA VAL A 202 -0.99 -16.06 7.78
C VAL A 202 0.51 -15.92 7.54
N SER A 203 0.94 -14.85 6.89
CA SER A 203 2.35 -14.45 6.83
C SER A 203 2.49 -12.95 6.61
N ALA A 204 3.65 -12.42 7.02
CA ALA A 204 4.05 -11.05 6.73
C ALA A 204 5.48 -11.01 6.19
N ALA A 205 5.71 -10.09 5.25
CA ALA A 205 7.04 -9.81 4.72
C ALA A 205 7.29 -8.30 4.63
N VAL A 206 8.52 -7.87 4.92
CA VAL A 206 8.98 -6.51 4.61
C VAL A 206 10.00 -6.60 3.51
N MET A 207 9.63 -6.10 2.34
CA MET A 207 10.41 -6.14 1.11
C MET A 207 11.01 -4.77 0.83
N THR A 208 12.23 -4.75 0.31
CA THR A 208 12.79 -3.59 -0.41
C THR A 208 12.97 -3.96 -1.87
N ASN A 209 12.35 -3.21 -2.77
CA ASN A 209 12.43 -3.48 -4.20
C ASN A 209 13.76 -2.96 -4.81
N LYS A 210 13.95 -3.21 -6.11
CA LYS A 210 15.16 -2.80 -6.86
C LYS A 210 15.44 -1.29 -6.86
N ASP A 211 14.41 -0.48 -6.62
CA ASP A 211 14.45 0.97 -6.63
C ASP A 211 14.67 1.54 -5.21
N GLY A 212 14.75 0.67 -4.20
CA GLY A 212 14.94 1.05 -2.79
C GLY A 212 13.63 1.26 -2.02
N ASN A 213 12.46 1.16 -2.67
CA ASN A 213 11.18 1.37 -2.01
C ASN A 213 10.82 0.17 -1.14
N LYS A 214 10.31 0.47 0.06
CA LYS A 214 9.89 -0.54 1.05
C LYS A 214 8.39 -0.80 0.97
N ALA A 215 8.00 -2.07 1.14
CA ALA A 215 6.61 -2.48 1.23
C ALA A 215 6.41 -3.51 2.35
N LEU A 216 5.28 -3.41 3.04
CA LEU A 216 4.77 -4.49 3.90
C LEU A 216 3.78 -5.32 3.09
N LEU A 217 4.06 -6.63 2.99
CA LEU A 217 3.19 -7.60 2.33
C LEU A 217 2.52 -8.47 3.39
N LEU A 218 1.19 -8.56 3.35
CA LEU A 218 0.40 -9.43 4.24
C LEU A 218 -0.35 -10.47 3.42
N GLU A 219 -0.01 -11.76 3.62
CA GLU A 219 -0.74 -12.86 3.01
C GLU A 219 -2.05 -13.08 3.78
N THR A 220 -3.16 -12.65 3.19
CA THR A 220 -4.49 -12.70 3.80
C THR A 220 -5.37 -13.74 3.12
N VAL A 221 -5.96 -14.64 3.90
CA VAL A 221 -6.87 -15.70 3.43
C VAL A 221 -8.29 -15.40 3.91
N ASN A 222 -9.25 -15.33 2.98
CA ASN A 222 -10.67 -15.24 3.31
C ASN A 222 -11.29 -16.64 3.28
N ASN A 223 -11.47 -17.28 4.44
CA ASN A 223 -12.16 -18.58 4.52
C ASN A 223 -13.67 -18.46 4.72
N SER A 224 -14.20 -17.24 4.82
CA SER A 224 -15.63 -17.01 4.97
C SER A 224 -16.38 -17.28 3.67
N SER A 225 -17.71 -17.35 3.74
CA SER A 225 -18.58 -17.48 2.57
C SER A 225 -18.89 -16.16 1.86
N GLU A 226 -18.47 -15.02 2.41
CA GLU A 226 -18.77 -13.69 1.85
C GLU A 226 -17.52 -13.08 1.20
N GLN A 227 -17.71 -12.35 0.11
CA GLN A 227 -16.67 -11.47 -0.43
C GLN A 227 -16.49 -10.29 0.53
N ILE A 228 -15.24 -9.92 0.79
CA ILE A 228 -14.90 -8.82 1.70
C ILE A 228 -14.00 -7.81 1.01
N ASN A 229 -13.95 -6.60 1.56
CA ASN A 229 -12.84 -5.68 1.46
C ASN A 229 -12.09 -5.69 2.80
N LEU A 230 -10.84 -6.13 2.81
CA LEU A 230 -9.95 -5.93 3.95
C LEU A 230 -9.44 -4.49 3.90
N VAL A 231 -9.72 -3.73 4.95
CA VAL A 231 -9.32 -2.33 5.08
C VAL A 231 -8.12 -2.23 6.01
N THR A 232 -7.04 -1.67 5.50
CA THR A 232 -5.86 -1.29 6.28
C THR A 232 -5.98 0.16 6.71
N SER A 233 -5.73 0.47 7.98
CA SER A 233 -5.75 1.84 8.52
C SER A 233 -4.74 1.99 9.65
N ARG A 234 -4.61 3.23 10.18
CA ARG A 234 -3.85 3.52 11.42
C ARG A 234 -2.43 2.96 11.41
N ILE A 235 -1.71 3.21 10.32
CA ILE A 235 -0.36 2.70 10.11
C ILE A 235 0.65 3.52 10.91
N GLY A 236 1.46 2.83 11.71
CA GLY A 236 2.54 3.40 12.49
C GLY A 236 3.88 2.75 12.19
N ILE A 237 4.95 3.54 12.35
CA ILE A 237 6.34 3.12 12.19
C ILE A 237 7.08 3.41 13.49
N ASN A 238 7.66 2.38 14.11
CA ASN A 238 8.44 2.48 15.35
C ASN A 238 7.72 3.23 16.49
N GLY A 239 6.39 3.09 16.58
CA GLY A 239 5.55 3.74 17.59
C GLY A 239 5.05 5.15 17.23
N LEU A 240 5.43 5.70 16.07
CA LEU A 240 4.85 6.93 15.53
C LEU A 240 3.70 6.59 14.59
N LEU A 241 2.47 7.02 14.90
CA LEU A 241 1.35 6.95 13.94
C LEU A 241 1.61 7.92 12.79
N VAL A 242 1.76 7.40 11.57
CA VAL A 242 2.07 8.20 10.37
C VAL A 242 0.89 8.34 9.41
N GLN A 243 -0.04 7.38 9.43
CA GLN A 243 -1.24 7.41 8.59
C GLN A 243 -2.45 7.03 9.44
N ASN A 244 -3.33 8.00 9.74
CA ASN A 244 -4.50 7.78 10.58
C ASN A 244 -5.70 7.16 9.82
N ALA A 245 -5.97 7.64 8.60
CA ALA A 245 -7.15 7.25 7.83
C ALA A 245 -7.00 5.87 7.16
N ASP A 246 -8.12 5.34 6.65
CA ASP A 246 -8.14 4.17 5.78
C ASP A 246 -7.15 4.36 4.62
N TRP A 247 -6.28 3.38 4.43
CA TRP A 247 -5.20 3.39 3.45
C TRP A 247 -5.54 2.57 2.21
N SER A 248 -5.94 1.32 2.40
CA SER A 248 -6.23 0.38 1.32
C SER A 248 -7.55 -0.33 1.54
N TYR A 249 -8.14 -0.79 0.44
CA TYR A 249 -9.34 -1.61 0.38
C TYR A 249 -9.04 -2.78 -0.54
N ASP A 250 -8.73 -3.94 0.05
CA ASP A 250 -8.29 -5.11 -0.69
C ASP A 250 -9.44 -6.11 -0.77
N LEU A 251 -10.01 -6.26 -1.97
CA LEU A 251 -11.11 -7.17 -2.21
C LEU A 251 -10.61 -8.62 -2.19
N ILE A 252 -11.26 -9.47 -1.40
CA ILE A 252 -10.92 -10.89 -1.28
C ILE A 252 -12.18 -11.74 -1.44
N ASN A 253 -12.23 -12.51 -2.53
CA ASN A 253 -13.31 -13.45 -2.78
C ASN A 253 -13.33 -14.60 -1.74
N PRO A 254 -14.48 -15.25 -1.52
CA PRO A 254 -14.57 -16.44 -0.68
C PRO A 254 -13.57 -17.53 -1.09
N GLY A 255 -12.84 -18.08 -0.12
CA GLY A 255 -11.86 -19.13 -0.32
C GLY A 255 -10.59 -18.71 -1.05
N LYS A 256 -10.33 -17.40 -1.19
CA LYS A 256 -9.14 -16.88 -1.89
C LYS A 256 -8.13 -16.24 -0.94
N THR A 257 -6.91 -16.16 -1.43
CA THR A 257 -5.78 -15.46 -0.80
C THR A 257 -5.52 -14.15 -1.52
N CYS A 258 -5.30 -13.07 -0.79
CA CYS A 258 -4.81 -11.79 -1.31
C CYS A 258 -3.46 -11.48 -0.67
N ILE A 259 -2.51 -10.99 -1.48
CA ILE A 259 -1.28 -10.40 -0.96
C ILE A 259 -1.53 -8.89 -0.85
N VAL A 260 -1.88 -8.45 0.36
CA VAL A 260 -2.12 -7.04 0.64
C VAL A 260 -0.76 -6.33 0.64
N ASP A 261 -0.61 -5.35 -0.25
CA ASP A 261 0.61 -4.58 -0.46
C ASP A 261 0.45 -3.17 0.11
N ILE A 262 1.26 -2.86 1.12
CA ILE A 262 1.32 -1.56 1.76
C ILE A 262 2.66 -0.90 1.40
N ASP A 263 2.63 -0.05 0.38
CA ASP A 263 3.77 0.74 -0.09
C ASP A 263 4.14 1.81 0.95
N LEU A 264 5.19 1.53 1.74
CA LEU A 264 5.62 2.39 2.83
C LEU A 264 6.20 3.72 2.34
N SER A 265 6.73 3.76 1.11
CA SER A 265 7.24 5.00 0.49
C SER A 265 6.11 5.99 0.17
N LYS A 266 4.87 5.49 -0.02
CA LYS A 266 3.68 6.32 -0.19
C LYS A 266 3.00 6.68 1.14
N ILE A 267 3.19 5.89 2.18
CA ILE A 267 2.72 6.18 3.54
C ILE A 267 3.53 7.33 4.16
N LEU A 268 4.85 7.21 4.13
CA LEU A 268 5.76 8.22 4.64
C LEU A 268 6.86 8.45 3.60
N ARG A 269 6.83 9.63 2.98
CA ARG A 269 7.82 10.03 1.96
C ARG A 269 9.23 9.89 2.53
N ASP A 270 10.18 9.41 1.73
CA ASP A 270 11.57 9.21 2.16
C ASP A 270 12.18 10.48 2.79
N SER A 271 11.87 11.67 2.26
CA SER A 271 12.35 12.95 2.81
C SER A 271 11.85 13.24 4.23
N TYR A 272 10.80 12.57 4.69
CA TYR A 272 10.26 12.73 6.05
C TYR A 272 10.92 11.77 7.04
N TRP A 273 11.53 10.68 6.58
CA TRP A 273 12.19 9.73 7.47
C TRP A 273 13.28 10.41 8.30
N ASP A 274 14.12 11.23 7.66
CA ASP A 274 15.17 12.00 8.32
C ASP A 274 14.62 13.02 9.34
N ILE A 275 13.49 13.68 9.02
CA ILE A 275 12.82 14.65 9.91
C ILE A 275 12.40 13.99 11.23
N TYR A 276 11.91 12.75 11.13
CA TYR A 276 11.48 11.95 12.28
C TYR A 276 12.58 11.01 12.80
N GLY A 277 13.82 11.12 12.31
CA GLY A 277 14.94 10.28 12.73
C GLY A 277 14.72 8.77 12.54
N ILE A 278 13.87 8.37 11.59
CA ILE A 278 13.58 6.98 11.26
C ILE A 278 14.68 6.50 10.32
N ASN A 279 15.67 5.80 10.86
CA ASN A 279 16.79 5.27 10.07
C ASN A 279 16.54 3.82 9.60
N ASP A 280 15.75 3.08 10.37
CA ASP A 280 15.39 1.68 10.14
C ASP A 280 13.96 1.44 10.63
N ILE A 281 13.31 0.39 10.15
CA ILE A 281 12.03 -0.08 10.68
C ILE A 281 12.29 -1.22 11.66
N GLY A 282 11.85 -1.06 12.90
CA GLY A 282 11.85 -2.11 13.94
C GLY A 282 10.46 -2.66 14.24
N GLU A 283 9.42 -1.85 14.05
CA GLU A 283 8.02 -2.29 14.16
C GLU A 283 7.13 -1.51 13.19
N LEU A 284 6.21 -2.23 12.55
CA LEU A 284 5.08 -1.67 11.84
C LEU A 284 3.80 -2.02 12.59
N SER A 285 2.98 -1.02 12.92
CA SER A 285 1.65 -1.22 13.49
C SER A 285 0.58 -0.80 12.49
N LEU A 286 -0.57 -1.46 12.50
CA LEU A 286 -1.72 -1.10 11.68
C LEU A 286 -3.01 -1.68 12.28
N GLU A 287 -4.15 -1.21 11.81
CA GLU A 287 -5.46 -1.79 12.13
C GLU A 287 -6.09 -2.40 10.87
N LEU A 288 -6.66 -3.59 11.05
CA LEU A 288 -7.37 -4.34 10.01
C LEU A 288 -8.86 -4.42 10.32
N THR A 289 -9.69 -4.11 9.34
CA THR A 289 -11.15 -4.18 9.41
C THR A 289 -11.69 -4.87 8.17
N ALA A 290 -12.54 -5.88 8.32
CA ALA A 290 -13.26 -6.46 7.20
C ALA A 290 -14.58 -5.70 6.98
N LYS A 291 -14.81 -5.23 5.75
CA LYS A 291 -16.04 -4.55 5.34
C LYS A 291 -16.65 -5.26 4.12
N ARG A 292 -17.95 -5.08 3.90
CA ARG A 292 -18.59 -5.44 2.62
C ARG A 292 -18.33 -4.36 1.57
N SER A 293 -18.71 -4.65 0.33
CA SER A 293 -18.58 -3.72 -0.81
C SER A 293 -19.39 -2.43 -0.65
N ASP A 294 -20.45 -2.43 0.16
CA ASP A 294 -21.22 -1.23 0.51
C ASP A 294 -20.62 -0.43 1.68
N GLY A 295 -19.46 -0.85 2.20
CA GLY A 295 -18.79 -0.23 3.33
C GLY A 295 -19.29 -0.67 4.70
N SER A 296 -20.31 -1.55 4.79
CA SER A 296 -20.78 -2.07 6.08
C SER A 296 -19.72 -2.93 6.75
N VAL A 297 -19.53 -2.70 8.06
CA VAL A 297 -18.48 -3.36 8.86
C VAL A 297 -18.89 -4.80 9.18
N ILE A 298 -17.94 -5.74 9.02
CA ILE A 298 -18.09 -7.17 9.35
C ILE A 298 -17.34 -7.50 10.65
N THR A 299 -16.11 -6.98 10.79
CA THR A 299 -15.29 -7.14 12.00
C THR A 299 -14.97 -5.79 12.61
N ASP A 300 -14.87 -5.73 13.94
CA ASP A 300 -14.32 -4.55 14.60
C ASP A 300 -12.86 -4.33 14.16
N ALA A 301 -12.42 -3.07 14.16
CA ALA A 301 -11.03 -2.74 13.86
C ALA A 301 -10.10 -3.42 14.87
N LYS A 302 -9.15 -4.23 14.37
CA LYS A 302 -8.21 -4.97 15.20
C LYS A 302 -6.78 -4.54 14.91
N PRO A 303 -6.03 -4.10 15.92
CA PRO A 303 -4.62 -3.76 15.75
C PRO A 303 -3.78 -5.02 15.56
N ILE A 304 -2.80 -4.94 14.66
CA ILE A 304 -1.73 -5.92 14.50
C ILE A 304 -0.38 -5.19 14.51
N ALA A 305 0.69 -5.93 14.81
CA ALA A 305 2.04 -5.41 14.79
C ALA A 305 3.01 -6.44 14.17
N VAL A 306 3.85 -5.97 13.26
CA VAL A 306 4.91 -6.75 12.62
C VAL A 306 6.26 -6.26 13.15
N LYS A 307 6.94 -7.11 13.92
CA LYS A 307 8.25 -6.80 14.53
C LYS A 307 9.39 -7.26 13.65
N ILE A 308 10.29 -6.35 13.31
CA ILE A 308 11.39 -6.58 12.38
C ILE A 308 12.68 -6.84 13.18
N ASN A 309 13.17 -8.08 13.10
CA ASN A 309 14.53 -8.52 13.50
C ASN A 309 15.08 -8.03 14.85
N ASP A 310 14.32 -8.18 15.94
CA ASP A 310 14.71 -7.72 17.30
C ASP A 310 15.24 -6.27 17.35
N SER A 311 14.91 -5.47 16.33
CA SER A 311 15.40 -4.11 16.18
C SER A 311 14.74 -3.22 17.22
N ASN A 312 15.56 -2.41 17.88
CA ASN A 312 15.10 -1.37 18.80
C ASN A 312 15.03 -0.01 18.08
N ALA A 313 14.76 0.00 16.77
CA ALA A 313 14.60 1.22 16.00
C ALA A 313 13.47 2.07 16.60
N LYS A 314 13.71 3.39 16.64
CA LYS A 314 12.80 4.40 17.19
C LYS A 314 12.77 5.58 16.25
N PHE A 315 11.67 6.31 16.28
CA PHE A 315 11.64 7.67 15.76
C PHE A 315 12.22 8.64 16.80
N ASP A 316 12.66 9.80 16.35
CA ASP A 316 13.07 10.92 17.18
C ASP A 316 11.85 11.76 17.57
N ALA A 317 11.49 11.76 18.85
CA ALA A 317 10.42 12.58 19.41
C ALA A 317 10.89 13.99 19.87
N SER A 318 12.18 14.31 19.73
CA SER A 318 12.74 15.61 20.15
C SER A 318 12.47 16.72 19.14
N GLY A 319 12.71 17.98 19.50
CA GLY A 319 12.50 19.14 18.65
C GLY A 319 12.13 20.37 19.45
N ASN A 320 11.50 21.35 18.80
CA ASN A 320 11.02 22.56 19.47
C ASN A 320 9.64 22.28 20.08
N GLU A 321 9.54 22.17 21.41
CA GLU A 321 8.26 22.04 22.09
C GLU A 321 7.50 23.37 22.01
N VAL A 322 6.38 23.36 21.29
CA VAL A 322 5.57 24.56 20.98
C VAL A 322 4.27 24.59 21.78
N TYR A 323 3.91 23.47 22.41
CA TYR A 323 2.80 23.39 23.34
C TYR A 323 2.98 22.22 24.32
N SER A 324 2.59 22.45 25.57
CA SER A 324 2.56 21.44 26.63
C SER A 324 1.46 21.78 27.63
N GLY A 325 0.43 20.94 27.69
CA GLY A 325 -0.76 21.19 28.50
C GLY A 325 -1.76 20.06 28.38
N ASN A 326 -2.60 19.86 29.41
CA ASN A 326 -3.68 18.87 29.41
C ASN A 326 -3.26 17.44 29.00
N GLY A 327 -2.03 17.05 29.36
CA GLY A 327 -1.48 15.75 29.01
C GLY A 327 -1.09 15.59 27.53
N ILE A 328 -0.99 16.69 26.78
CA ILE A 328 -0.54 16.70 25.39
C ILE A 328 0.75 17.51 25.28
N ARG A 329 1.68 17.02 24.45
CA ARG A 329 2.86 17.78 24.00
C ARG A 329 2.88 17.86 22.49
N ILE A 330 3.18 19.03 21.94
CA ILE A 330 3.33 19.23 20.50
C ILE A 330 4.74 19.75 20.24
N ILE A 331 5.45 19.03 19.37
CA ILE A 331 6.85 19.27 19.05
C ILE A 331 6.93 19.63 17.57
N SER A 332 7.42 20.83 17.26
CA SER A 332 7.70 21.24 15.88
C SER A 332 9.00 20.63 15.39
N LYS A 333 8.95 20.12 14.16
CA LYS A 333 10.06 19.52 13.43
C LYS A 333 10.60 20.39 12.29
N GLY A 334 10.02 21.57 12.09
CA GLY A 334 10.40 22.48 11.01
C GLY A 334 9.33 22.61 9.93
N VAL A 335 9.67 23.39 8.91
CA VAL A 335 8.90 23.48 7.66
C VAL A 335 9.75 22.93 6.53
N VAL A 336 9.14 22.11 5.68
CA VAL A 336 9.78 21.57 4.48
C VAL A 336 9.02 21.95 3.23
N GLU A 337 9.74 22.15 2.14
CA GLU A 337 9.17 22.36 0.82
C GLU A 337 8.72 21.02 0.22
N SER A 338 7.77 21.05 -0.72
CA SER A 338 7.22 19.81 -1.29
C SER A 338 8.26 18.91 -1.96
N GLY A 339 9.29 19.50 -2.56
CA GLY A 339 10.23 18.81 -3.46
C GLY A 339 9.60 18.35 -4.79
N LEU A 340 8.34 18.69 -5.06
CA LEU A 340 7.59 18.34 -6.27
C LEU A 340 7.60 19.53 -7.26
N ASP A 341 7.98 19.29 -8.51
CA ASP A 341 8.08 20.33 -9.54
C ASP A 341 6.76 21.08 -9.83
N TYR A 342 5.63 20.44 -9.54
CA TYR A 342 4.29 20.96 -9.83
C TYR A 342 3.56 21.55 -8.61
N SER A 343 4.19 21.57 -7.43
CA SER A 343 3.58 22.12 -6.22
C SER A 343 4.62 22.87 -5.40
N LYS A 344 4.38 24.14 -5.07
CA LYS A 344 5.18 24.86 -4.07
C LYS A 344 4.47 24.95 -2.73
N ASN A 345 3.61 23.99 -2.42
CA ASN A 345 3.14 23.83 -1.05
C ASN A 345 4.34 23.59 -0.14
N MET A 346 4.24 24.11 1.07
CA MET A 346 5.16 23.80 2.15
C MET A 346 4.42 23.01 3.23
N TYR A 347 5.15 22.32 4.09
CA TYR A 347 4.59 21.42 5.08
C TYR A 347 5.23 21.70 6.42
N ALA A 348 4.45 22.17 7.38
CA ALA A 348 4.90 22.29 8.76
C ALA A 348 4.70 20.94 9.46
N MET A 349 5.79 20.37 9.94
CA MET A 349 5.85 19.02 10.47
C MET A 349 5.84 19.04 11.99
N PHE A 350 5.01 18.20 12.61
CA PHE A 350 4.91 18.08 14.06
C PHE A 350 4.91 16.61 14.52
N VAL A 351 5.33 16.41 15.76
CA VAL A 351 5.01 15.23 16.57
C VAL A 351 4.02 15.66 17.66
N ILE A 352 2.95 14.91 17.82
CA ILE A 352 2.00 15.05 18.93
C ILE A 352 2.15 13.84 19.83
N GLU A 353 2.40 14.08 21.12
CA GLU A 353 2.43 13.06 22.16
C GLU A 353 1.18 13.19 23.03
N ASN A 354 0.47 12.08 23.19
CA ASN A 354 -0.65 11.96 24.12
C ASN A 354 -0.17 11.22 25.37
N THR A 355 0.05 11.93 26.48
CA THR A 355 0.39 11.34 27.79
C THR A 355 -0.84 11.02 28.64
N ASN A 356 -2.05 11.23 28.12
CA ASN A 356 -3.27 10.86 28.82
C ASN A 356 -3.47 9.34 28.82
N SER A 357 -4.23 8.86 29.81
CA SER A 357 -4.66 7.46 29.88
C SER A 357 -5.78 7.11 28.90
N GLU A 358 -6.34 8.11 28.22
CA GLU A 358 -7.40 7.97 27.24
C GLU A 358 -6.92 8.50 25.88
N ARG A 359 -7.55 8.01 24.81
CA ARG A 359 -7.27 8.50 23.45
C ARG A 359 -7.75 9.94 23.28
N ILE A 360 -7.09 10.66 22.39
CA ILE A 360 -7.47 12.03 22.01
C ILE A 360 -7.62 12.14 20.49
N THR A 361 -8.34 13.16 20.04
CA THR A 361 -8.39 13.57 18.64
C THR A 361 -7.93 15.02 18.54
N VAL A 362 -7.06 15.29 17.57
CA VAL A 362 -6.61 16.64 17.19
C VAL A 362 -7.30 17.00 15.89
N ASP A 363 -8.10 18.06 15.94
CA ASP A 363 -8.90 18.58 14.84
C ASP A 363 -8.46 20.00 14.46
N ASP A 364 -8.81 20.41 13.25
CA ASP A 364 -8.58 21.75 12.76
C ASP A 364 -9.53 22.78 13.38
N VAL A 365 -9.01 24.00 13.54
CA VAL A 365 -9.84 25.19 13.80
C VAL A 365 -9.87 26.02 12.54
N TYR A 366 -10.98 25.97 11.81
CA TYR A 366 -11.12 26.59 10.50
C TYR A 366 -10.54 28.02 10.42
N ASN A 367 -9.74 28.27 9.38
CA ASN A 367 -9.15 29.57 9.07
C ASN A 367 -8.28 30.17 10.20
N SER A 368 -7.57 29.33 10.95
CA SER A 368 -6.71 29.77 12.06
C SER A 368 -5.22 29.89 11.73
N LEU A 369 -4.76 29.41 10.57
CA LEU A 369 -3.36 29.53 10.19
C LEU A 369 -2.99 30.97 9.86
N SER A 370 -1.91 31.45 10.45
CA SER A 370 -1.16 32.60 9.94
C SER A 370 0.33 32.26 9.75
N VAL A 371 0.94 32.87 8.73
CA VAL A 371 2.37 32.77 8.44
C VAL A 371 2.92 34.18 8.26
N ASN A 372 3.96 34.54 9.02
CA ASN A 372 4.51 35.90 9.08
C ASN A 372 3.44 36.99 9.34
N GLY A 373 2.41 36.66 10.12
CA GLY A 373 1.28 37.54 10.43
C GLY A 373 0.21 37.66 9.34
N PHE A 374 0.33 36.92 8.22
CA PHE A 374 -0.68 36.86 7.17
C PHE A 374 -1.51 35.59 7.31
N VAL A 375 -2.84 35.71 7.23
CA VAL A 375 -3.75 34.55 7.20
C VAL A 375 -3.50 33.76 5.91
N CYS A 376 -3.41 32.43 6.04
CA CYS A 376 -3.11 31.53 4.94
C CYS A 376 -4.10 30.37 4.89
N ASP A 377 -4.45 29.93 3.69
CA ASP A 377 -5.16 28.68 3.47
C ASP A 377 -4.27 27.49 3.85
N TYR A 378 -4.87 26.50 4.49
CA TYR A 378 -4.17 25.30 4.94
C TYR A 378 -5.11 24.12 5.06
N SER A 379 -4.54 22.94 5.28
CA SER A 379 -5.29 21.74 5.64
C SER A 379 -4.38 20.79 6.40
N PHE A 380 -4.98 20.02 7.30
CA PHE A 380 -4.38 18.81 7.85
C PHE A 380 -5.50 17.80 8.15
N PRO A 381 -5.24 16.49 8.08
CA PRO A 381 -6.23 15.48 8.44
C PRO A 381 -6.44 15.46 9.95
N ASN A 382 -7.65 15.14 10.39
CA ASN A 382 -7.84 14.83 11.81
C ASN A 382 -6.98 13.65 12.23
N THR A 383 -6.49 13.68 13.46
CA THR A 383 -5.56 12.67 13.97
C THR A 383 -6.02 12.18 15.32
N THR A 384 -6.36 10.88 15.40
CA THR A 384 -6.71 10.21 16.65
C THR A 384 -5.52 9.46 17.20
N ILE A 385 -5.11 9.79 18.42
CA ILE A 385 -3.90 9.30 19.08
C ILE A 385 -4.32 8.46 20.28
N GLU A 386 -3.86 7.21 20.35
CA GLU A 386 -4.15 6.35 21.51
C GLU A 386 -3.50 6.89 22.78
N ALA A 387 -3.96 6.39 23.92
CA ALA A 387 -3.36 6.66 25.22
C ALA A 387 -1.86 6.35 25.22
N ASN A 388 -1.03 7.25 25.74
CA ASN A 388 0.44 7.13 25.76
C ASN A 388 1.08 6.99 24.36
N GLY A 389 0.39 7.42 23.30
CA GLY A 389 0.82 7.28 21.91
C GLY A 389 1.43 8.55 21.32
N TYR A 390 2.03 8.39 20.14
CA TYR A 390 2.57 9.48 19.33
C TYR A 390 1.96 9.47 17.94
N ALA A 391 1.77 10.65 17.36
CA ALA A 391 1.36 10.79 15.97
C ALA A 391 2.10 11.91 15.26
N MET A 392 2.32 11.71 13.96
CA MET A 392 2.71 12.76 13.04
C MET A 392 1.49 13.65 12.77
N LEU A 393 1.73 14.97 12.75
CA LEU A 393 0.79 15.93 12.17
C LEU A 393 1.53 16.73 11.09
N GLU A 394 1.05 16.61 9.86
CA GLU A 394 1.50 17.40 8.71
C GLU A 394 0.48 18.51 8.46
N VAL A 395 0.91 19.77 8.55
CA VAL A 395 0.09 20.93 8.18
C VAL A 395 0.51 21.44 6.81
N THR A 396 -0.35 21.25 5.81
CA THR A 396 -0.13 21.75 4.45
C THR A 396 -0.33 23.27 4.40
N LEU A 397 0.71 24.01 4.03
CA LEU A 397 0.68 25.44 3.74
C LEU A 397 0.47 25.62 2.24
N ARG A 398 -0.67 26.18 1.83
CA ARG A 398 -1.06 26.23 0.41
C ARG A 398 -0.25 27.27 -0.36
N GLU A 399 0.33 26.85 -1.48
CA GLU A 399 1.11 27.69 -2.41
C GLU A 399 0.37 29.00 -2.77
N SER A 400 -0.93 28.93 -3.07
CA SER A 400 -1.74 30.10 -3.45
C SER A 400 -1.72 31.21 -2.39
N SER A 401 -1.72 30.84 -1.11
CA SER A 401 -1.65 31.78 0.01
C SER A 401 -0.23 32.26 0.25
N LEU A 402 0.77 31.37 0.18
CA LEU A 402 2.18 31.72 0.36
C LEU A 402 2.65 32.73 -0.70
N GLU A 403 2.35 32.50 -1.97
CA GLU A 403 2.73 33.38 -3.08
C GLU A 403 2.09 34.77 -2.96
N SER A 404 0.82 34.84 -2.56
CA SER A 404 0.10 36.10 -2.32
C SER A 404 0.77 36.95 -1.24
N ASN A 405 1.41 36.29 -0.27
CA ASN A 405 2.13 36.90 0.83
C ASN A 405 3.65 37.00 0.59
N LYS A 406 4.12 36.72 -0.63
CA LYS A 406 5.54 36.78 -1.05
C LYS A 406 6.46 35.85 -0.24
N ILE A 407 5.94 34.71 0.19
CA ILE A 407 6.69 33.63 0.82
C ILE A 407 6.97 32.61 -0.27
N SER A 408 8.24 32.39 -0.60
CA SER A 408 8.67 31.58 -1.74
C SER A 408 9.55 30.39 -1.37
N ALA A 409 10.17 30.43 -0.19
CA ALA A 409 10.96 29.36 0.38
C ALA A 409 10.62 29.14 1.86
N ALA A 410 10.90 27.95 2.38
CA ALA A 410 10.69 27.66 3.81
C ALA A 410 11.49 28.63 4.71
N SER A 411 12.65 29.09 4.26
CA SER A 411 13.47 30.09 4.96
C SER A 411 12.87 31.49 5.05
N ASP A 412 11.83 31.78 4.25
CA ASP A 412 11.12 33.06 4.33
C ASP A 412 10.13 33.09 5.52
N ILE A 413 9.83 31.92 6.10
CA ILE A 413 8.91 31.79 7.24
C ILE A 413 9.68 32.06 8.53
N THR A 414 9.30 33.13 9.22
CA THR A 414 9.87 33.55 10.52
C THR A 414 8.95 33.22 11.69
N GLU A 415 7.65 33.17 11.44
CA GLU A 415 6.62 32.85 12.43
C GLU A 415 5.46 32.13 11.77
N MET A 416 4.92 31.14 12.46
CA MET A 416 3.70 30.42 12.11
C MET A 416 2.81 30.32 13.34
N GLU A 417 1.51 30.56 13.18
CA GLU A 417 0.51 30.32 14.21
C GLU A 417 -0.62 29.47 13.64
N VAL A 418 -1.00 28.39 14.30
CA VAL A 418 -2.16 27.57 13.90
C VAL A 418 -2.92 27.12 15.14
N SER A 419 -4.24 27.21 15.12
CA SER A 419 -5.06 26.72 16.23
C SER A 419 -5.52 25.29 15.95
N VAL A 420 -5.51 24.46 17.00
CA VAL A 420 -6.02 23.09 16.94
C VAL A 420 -7.04 22.89 18.06
N ASP A 421 -8.04 22.05 17.81
CA ASP A 421 -8.99 21.60 18.84
C ASP A 421 -8.58 20.20 19.28
N ILE A 422 -8.38 20.02 20.59
CA ILE A 422 -8.03 18.72 21.17
C ILE A 422 -9.24 18.20 21.94
N LYS A 423 -9.66 16.98 21.61
CA LYS A 423 -10.90 16.37 22.11
C LYS A 423 -10.65 14.97 22.66
N ASN A 424 -11.52 14.55 23.56
CA ASN A 424 -11.70 13.16 23.97
C ASN A 424 -13.15 12.78 23.71
N GLY A 425 -13.39 12.01 22.64
CA GLY A 425 -14.74 11.82 22.12
C GLY A 425 -15.37 13.16 21.75
N SER A 426 -16.53 13.49 22.33
CA SER A 426 -17.20 14.78 22.14
C SER A 426 -16.67 15.90 23.03
N ASP A 427 -15.89 15.57 24.06
CA ASP A 427 -15.49 16.52 25.09
C ASP A 427 -14.24 17.27 24.65
N LYS A 428 -14.32 18.59 24.66
CA LYS A 428 -13.21 19.47 24.32
C LYS A 428 -12.25 19.58 25.50
N LEU A 429 -11.01 19.14 25.30
CA LEU A 429 -9.94 19.21 26.30
C LEU A 429 -9.22 20.55 26.25
N ASP A 430 -8.84 21.01 25.05
CA ASP A 430 -8.14 22.29 24.87
C ASP A 430 -8.27 22.85 23.44
N SER A 431 -7.89 24.11 23.26
CA SER A 431 -7.72 24.80 21.97
C SER A 431 -6.46 25.64 21.93
N PRO A 432 -5.27 25.03 21.91
CA PRO A 432 -4.06 25.82 21.86
C PRO A 432 -3.88 26.50 20.51
N ILE A 433 -3.31 27.71 20.57
CA ILE A 433 -2.64 28.33 19.43
C ILE A 433 -1.21 27.84 19.45
N ILE A 434 -0.84 27.05 18.46
CA ILE A 434 0.52 26.57 18.26
C ILE A 434 1.30 27.69 17.55
N THR A 435 2.18 28.37 18.28
CA THR A 435 3.07 29.40 17.73
C THR A 435 4.47 28.83 17.57
N VAL A 436 4.99 28.85 16.34
CA VAL A 436 6.36 28.45 16.03
C VAL A 436 7.14 29.66 15.52
N LYS A 437 8.32 29.88 16.08
CA LYS A 437 9.28 30.89 15.62
C LYS A 437 10.51 30.18 15.07
N TYR A 438 10.92 30.56 13.87
CA TYR A 438 12.00 29.91 13.12
C TYR A 438 13.26 30.77 13.07
#